data_AF-A0A1H6GS96-F1
#
_entry.id   AF-A0A1H6GS96-F1
#
_cell.length_a   1.000
_cell.length_b   1.000
_cell.length_c   1.000
_cell.angle_alpha   90.00
_cell.angle_beta   90.00
_cell.angle_gamma   90.00
#
_symmetry.space_group_name_H-M   'P 1'
#
loop_
_entity.id
_entity.type
_entity.pdbx_description
1 polymer ?
#
loop_
_entity_poly.entity_id
_entity_poly.type
_entity_poly.pdbx_seq_one_letter_code
_entity_poly.pdbx_strand_id
1 'polypeptide(L)'
;MAMIEGICANLPSKCSKAKSREIQRVPDNAAVCAECGFALKRTAHKGPFPGRLVLIAVGAVLALGAIGVGLYHIFKPPQFPACDASGVAAVRNAPPETALALALACRDQGQLDHAVLVLSDLKEKGSGKAALLLGGLYDPLDAGQQTPKHLSPSILNAVEFYQQACTLKEPEAAARLAALRESAIKEAESGGDKLLRDLVDAWPECPL
;
A
#
# COMPACT_ATOMS: atom_id res chain seq x y z
N MET A 1 29.77 26.04 57.64
CA MET A 1 28.79 25.15 58.31
C MET A 1 27.64 24.91 57.34
N ALA A 2 27.26 23.65 57.09
CA ALA A 2 26.13 23.36 56.20
C ALA A 2 24.82 23.74 56.91
N MET A 3 23.96 24.50 56.22
CA MET A 3 22.61 24.82 56.68
C MET A 3 21.63 23.84 56.05
N ILE A 4 20.65 23.37 56.83
CA ILE A 4 19.54 22.57 56.32
C ILE A 4 18.24 23.35 56.39
N GLU A 5 17.37 23.12 55.40
CA GLU A 5 15.98 23.56 55.42
C GLU A 5 15.09 22.37 55.79
N GLY A 6 14.23 22.54 56.78
CA GLY A 6 13.32 21.49 57.20
C GLY A 6 12.07 22.02 57.90
N ILE A 7 11.05 21.18 57.96
CA ILE A 7 9.78 21.48 58.64
C ILE A 7 9.65 20.64 59.91
N CYS A 8 9.05 21.20 60.95
CA CYS A 8 8.78 20.46 62.19
C CYS A 8 7.65 19.46 61.96
N ALA A 9 7.91 18.17 62.19
CA ALA A 9 6.94 17.09 62.00
C ALA A 9 6.26 16.64 63.30
N ASN A 10 6.41 17.40 64.40
CA ASN A 10 5.86 17.07 65.71
C ASN A 10 4.33 17.27 65.73
N LEU A 11 3.59 16.31 65.18
CA LEU A 11 2.12 16.28 65.17
C LEU A 11 1.65 14.97 65.82
N PRO A 12 0.61 15.01 66.68
CA PRO A 12 -0.15 16.18 67.14
C PRO A 12 0.53 16.87 68.34
N SER A 13 1.09 18.07 68.17
CA SER A 13 1.66 18.86 69.27
C SER A 13 1.14 20.31 69.28
N LYS A 14 1.30 21.01 70.41
CA LYS A 14 1.01 22.45 70.54
C LYS A 14 2.05 23.35 69.85
N CYS A 15 3.05 22.79 69.16
CA CYS A 15 4.09 23.55 68.46
C CYS A 15 3.48 24.34 67.30
N SER A 16 3.55 25.67 67.39
CA SER A 16 3.05 26.57 66.37
C SER A 16 3.75 26.36 65.02
N LYS A 17 5.05 26.10 65.02
CA LYS A 17 5.85 25.83 63.80
C LYS A 17 5.52 24.50 63.12
N ALA A 18 5.12 23.48 63.90
CA ALA A 18 4.65 22.21 63.33
C ALA A 18 3.27 22.39 62.67
N LYS A 19 2.40 23.18 63.29
CA LYS A 19 1.06 23.48 62.77
C LYS A 19 1.11 24.31 61.48
N SER A 20 1.98 25.31 61.40
CA SER A 20 2.14 26.16 60.19
C SER A 20 2.98 25.52 59.09
N ARG A 21 3.69 24.42 59.38
CA ARG A 21 4.70 23.82 58.49
C ARG A 21 5.74 24.85 58.02
N GLU A 22 6.14 25.76 58.91
CA GLU A 22 7.14 26.78 58.63
C GLU A 22 8.51 26.15 58.32
N ILE A 23 9.15 26.60 57.25
CA ILE A 23 10.48 26.15 56.85
C ILE A 23 11.52 26.82 57.76
N GLN A 24 12.22 26.01 58.55
CA GLN A 24 13.28 26.46 59.43
C GLN A 24 14.64 26.20 58.79
N ARG A 25 15.52 27.20 58.86
CA ARG A 25 16.93 27.11 58.45
C ARG A 25 17.80 26.96 59.68
N VAL A 26 18.38 25.79 59.88
CA VAL A 26 19.26 25.51 61.03
C VAL A 26 20.57 24.88 60.56
N PRO A 27 21.66 25.03 61.32
CA PRO A 27 22.88 24.26 61.08
C PRO A 27 22.61 22.74 61.10
N ASP A 28 23.28 21.97 60.24
CA ASP A 28 23.01 20.52 60.10
C ASP A 28 23.20 19.73 61.42
N ASN A 29 24.16 20.16 62.24
CA ASN A 29 24.40 19.59 63.57
C ASN A 29 23.33 19.97 64.61
N ALA A 30 22.37 20.84 64.25
CA ALA A 30 21.30 21.34 65.10
C ALA A 30 19.91 21.16 64.44
N ALA A 31 19.70 20.02 63.79
CA ALA A 31 18.50 19.66 63.02
C ALA A 31 17.21 19.45 63.85
N VAL A 32 16.95 20.34 64.80
CA VAL A 32 15.79 20.32 65.69
C VAL A 32 14.99 21.61 65.57
N CYS A 33 13.68 21.53 65.82
CA CYS A 33 12.78 22.67 65.82
C CYS A 33 13.14 23.62 66.97
N ALA A 34 13.27 24.91 66.68
CA ALA A 34 13.63 25.92 67.68
C ALA A 34 12.58 26.08 68.81
N GLU A 35 11.33 25.66 68.58
CA GLU A 35 10.23 25.82 69.54
C GLU A 35 10.05 24.59 70.44
N CYS A 36 10.09 23.37 69.88
CA CYS A 36 9.77 22.15 70.63
C CYS A 36 10.90 21.12 70.69
N GLY A 37 12.07 21.39 70.10
CA GLY A 37 13.22 20.49 70.11
C GLY A 37 13.07 19.21 69.26
N PHE A 38 11.94 19.03 68.57
CA PHE A 38 11.71 17.84 67.74
C PHE A 38 12.50 17.89 66.43
N ALA A 39 12.93 16.74 65.92
CA ALA A 39 13.72 16.65 64.69
C ALA A 39 13.00 17.27 63.48
N LEU A 40 13.73 18.08 62.69
CA LEU A 40 13.21 18.65 61.45
C LEU A 40 13.23 17.61 60.33
N LYS A 41 12.12 17.50 59.60
CA LYS A 41 12.07 16.72 58.36
C LYS A 41 12.62 17.58 57.23
N ARG A 42 13.77 17.19 56.65
CA ARG A 42 14.38 17.90 55.51
C ARG A 42 13.36 18.02 54.39
N THR A 43 13.13 19.25 53.94
CA THR A 43 12.36 19.50 52.73
C THR A 43 13.29 19.24 51.55
N ALA A 44 13.01 18.22 50.74
CA ALA A 44 13.68 18.09 49.46
C ALA A 44 13.42 19.39 48.70
N HIS A 45 14.48 20.13 48.36
CA HIS A 45 14.36 21.27 47.45
C HIS A 45 13.61 20.76 46.22
N LYS A 46 12.37 21.24 46.03
CA LYS A 46 11.69 21.09 44.76
C LYS A 46 12.51 21.91 43.78
N GLY A 47 13.47 21.27 43.10
CA GLY A 47 14.11 21.84 41.92
C GLY A 47 13.02 22.32 40.96
N PRO A 48 13.30 23.30 40.09
CA PRO A 48 12.32 23.83 39.15
C PRO A 48 11.68 22.65 38.42
N PHE A 49 10.38 22.45 38.68
CA PHE A 49 9.63 21.33 38.12
C PHE A 49 9.78 21.42 36.60
N PRO A 50 10.31 20.39 35.91
CA PRO A 50 10.64 20.47 34.49
C PRO A 50 9.38 20.40 33.60
N GLY A 51 8.27 21.03 34.01
CA GLY A 51 7.00 21.03 33.30
C GLY A 51 7.13 21.53 31.86
N ARG A 52 8.07 22.45 31.58
CA ARG A 52 8.39 22.87 30.21
C ARG A 52 8.98 21.74 29.37
N LEU A 53 9.89 20.94 29.93
CA LEU A 53 10.48 19.80 29.20
C LEU A 53 9.43 18.71 28.94
N VAL A 54 8.53 18.48 29.90
CA VAL A 54 7.41 17.54 29.72
C VAL A 54 6.48 18.01 28.60
N LEU A 55 6.11 19.30 28.57
CA LEU A 55 5.27 19.84 27.50
C LEU A 55 5.94 19.76 26.12
N ILE A 56 7.25 20.03 26.03
CA ILE A 56 8.01 19.89 24.78
C ILE A 56 8.03 18.43 24.32
N ALA A 57 8.28 17.49 25.22
CA ALA A 57 8.30 16.07 24.90
C ALA A 57 6.92 15.58 24.38
N VAL A 58 5.83 15.98 25.04
CA VAL A 58 4.47 15.64 24.59
C VAL A 58 4.18 16.25 23.22
N GLY A 59 4.53 17.51 22.99
CA GLY A 59 4.35 18.17 21.69
C GLY A 59 5.12 17.49 20.56
N ALA A 60 6.37 17.09 20.80
CA ALA A 60 7.19 16.38 19.83
C ALA A 60 6.61 15.02 19.44
N VAL A 61 6.10 14.25 20.41
CA VAL A 61 5.46 12.95 20.15
C VAL A 61 4.20 13.10 19.30
N LEU A 62 3.36 14.10 19.59
CA LEU A 62 2.15 14.36 18.80
C LEU A 62 2.47 14.77 17.37
N ALA A 63 3.48 15.63 17.18
CA ALA A 63 3.93 16.04 15.86
C ALA A 63 4.45 14.85 15.03
N LEU A 64 5.27 13.98 15.64
CA LEU A 64 5.76 12.77 14.98
C LEU A 64 4.63 11.80 14.65
N GLY A 65 3.63 11.65 15.53
CA GLY A 65 2.44 10.83 15.27
C GLY A 65 1.64 11.33 14.06
N ALA A 66 1.41 12.64 13.97
CA ALA A 66 0.70 13.24 12.83
C ALA A 66 1.46 13.06 11.51
N ILE A 67 2.79 13.23 11.52
CA ILE A 67 3.64 12.97 10.36
C ILE A 67 3.56 11.48 9.96
N GLY A 68 3.63 10.57 10.93
CA GLY A 68 3.51 9.13 10.68
C GLY A 68 2.18 8.75 10.03
N VAL A 69 1.06 9.32 10.48
CA VAL A 69 -0.27 9.09 9.89
C VAL A 69 -0.36 9.69 8.48
N GLY A 70 0.16 10.90 8.27
CA GLY A 70 0.19 11.53 6.95
C GLY A 70 1.00 10.70 5.94
N LEU A 71 2.20 10.25 6.34
CA LEU A 71 3.02 9.35 5.53
C LEU A 71 2.30 8.02 5.28
N TYR A 72 1.64 7.43 6.28
CA TYR A 72 0.87 6.20 6.09
C TYR A 72 -0.23 6.35 5.03
N HIS A 73 -0.95 7.48 4.99
CA HIS A 73 -1.97 7.70 3.97
C HIS A 73 -1.41 7.94 2.57
N ILE A 74 -0.22 8.54 2.47
CA ILE A 74 0.48 8.75 1.18
C ILE A 74 1.07 7.43 0.67
N PHE A 75 1.59 6.60 1.56
CA PHE A 75 2.27 5.34 1.24
C PHE A 75 1.38 4.10 1.38
N LYS A 76 0.10 4.24 1.71
CA LYS A 76 -0.80 3.09 1.76
C LYS A 76 -0.88 2.56 0.32
N PRO A 77 -0.45 1.30 0.06
CA PRO A 77 -0.57 0.76 -1.27
C PRO A 77 -2.03 0.86 -1.68
N PRO A 78 -2.32 1.29 -2.92
CA PRO A 78 -3.69 1.33 -3.41
C PRO A 78 -4.32 -0.03 -3.11
N GLN A 79 -5.42 0.01 -2.36
CA GLN A 79 -6.20 -1.20 -2.10
C GLN A 79 -6.86 -1.55 -3.41
N PHE A 80 -6.15 -2.33 -4.23
CA PHE A 80 -6.75 -2.87 -5.43
C PHE A 80 -7.95 -3.72 -5.01
N PRO A 81 -9.06 -3.64 -5.74
CA PRO A 81 -10.15 -4.58 -5.56
C PRO A 81 -9.58 -6.01 -5.57
N ALA A 82 -10.13 -6.88 -4.73
CA ALA A 82 -9.74 -8.29 -4.74
C ALA A 82 -10.03 -8.88 -6.13
N CYS A 83 -9.25 -9.88 -6.55
CA CYS A 83 -9.55 -10.59 -7.79
C CYS A 83 -10.68 -11.61 -7.58
N ASP A 84 -11.89 -11.07 -7.40
CA ASP A 84 -13.12 -11.81 -7.28
C ASP A 84 -14.24 -11.11 -8.08
N ALA A 85 -15.43 -11.69 -8.09
CA ALA A 85 -16.57 -11.14 -8.80
C ALA A 85 -16.93 -9.71 -8.33
N SER A 86 -16.72 -9.39 -7.05
CA SER A 86 -16.99 -8.05 -6.53
C SER A 86 -15.96 -7.05 -7.04
N GLY A 87 -14.69 -7.43 -7.10
CA GLY A 87 -13.64 -6.58 -7.66
C GLY A 87 -13.81 -6.32 -9.15
N VAL A 88 -14.15 -7.35 -9.92
CA VAL A 88 -14.48 -7.22 -11.36
C VAL A 88 -15.65 -6.26 -11.55
N ALA A 89 -16.72 -6.41 -10.76
CA ALA A 89 -17.86 -5.48 -10.81
C ALA A 89 -17.47 -4.05 -10.42
N ALA A 90 -16.60 -3.88 -9.41
CA ALA A 90 -16.17 -2.57 -8.94
C ALA A 90 -15.35 -1.80 -9.98
N VAL A 91 -14.55 -2.48 -10.81
CA VAL A 91 -13.72 -1.81 -11.83
C VAL A 91 -14.43 -1.55 -13.15
N ARG A 92 -15.65 -2.06 -13.34
CA ARG A 92 -16.39 -1.88 -14.60
C ARG A 92 -16.63 -0.42 -14.97
N ASN A 93 -16.74 0.47 -13.98
CA ASN A 93 -16.90 1.92 -14.22
C ASN A 93 -15.67 2.72 -13.75
N ALA A 94 -14.58 2.04 -13.41
CA ALA A 94 -13.35 2.69 -12.98
C ALA A 94 -12.57 3.23 -14.20
N PRO A 95 -11.60 4.14 -13.97
CA PRO A 95 -10.65 4.53 -15.01
C PRO A 95 -9.98 3.31 -15.65
N PRO A 96 -9.71 3.33 -16.98
CA PRO A 96 -9.15 2.20 -17.71
C PRO A 96 -7.87 1.63 -17.09
N GLU A 97 -7.03 2.49 -16.51
CA GLU A 97 -5.77 2.14 -15.88
C GLU A 97 -5.98 1.28 -14.62
N THR A 98 -7.01 1.62 -13.83
CA THR A 98 -7.38 0.87 -12.62
C THR A 98 -7.94 -0.50 -12.96
N ALA A 99 -8.80 -0.58 -13.98
CA ALA A 99 -9.33 -1.84 -14.46
C ALA A 99 -8.22 -2.71 -15.06
N LEU A 100 -7.29 -2.12 -15.81
CA LEU A 100 -6.14 -2.84 -16.37
C LEU A 100 -5.23 -3.39 -15.28
N ALA A 101 -4.97 -2.60 -14.22
CA ALA A 101 -4.21 -3.06 -13.07
C ALA A 101 -4.88 -4.26 -12.37
N LEU A 102 -6.22 -4.26 -12.23
CA LEU A 102 -6.94 -5.41 -11.70
C LEU A 102 -6.80 -6.63 -12.62
N ALA A 103 -6.98 -6.46 -13.94
CA ALA A 103 -6.86 -7.56 -14.88
C ALA A 103 -5.48 -8.24 -14.82
N LEU A 104 -4.41 -7.44 -14.74
CA LEU A 104 -3.04 -7.94 -14.58
C LEU A 104 -2.86 -8.66 -13.24
N ALA A 105 -3.33 -8.06 -12.13
CA ALA A 105 -3.27 -8.69 -10.82
C ALA A 105 -4.04 -10.02 -10.77
N CYS A 106 -5.21 -10.10 -11.42
CA CYS A 106 -5.97 -11.32 -11.57
C CYS A 106 -5.19 -12.38 -12.35
N ARG A 107 -4.58 -11.99 -13.47
CA ARG A 107 -3.76 -12.89 -14.29
C ARG A 107 -2.58 -13.47 -13.49
N ASP A 108 -1.85 -12.61 -12.78
CA ASP A 108 -0.68 -13.01 -12.01
C ASP A 108 -1.04 -13.91 -10.81
N GLN A 109 -2.28 -13.81 -10.31
CA GLN A 109 -2.85 -14.72 -9.30
C GLN A 109 -3.41 -16.02 -9.88
N GLY A 110 -3.32 -16.24 -11.20
CA GLY A 110 -3.91 -17.38 -11.89
C GLY A 110 -5.44 -17.34 -11.99
N GLN A 111 -6.07 -16.22 -11.67
CA GLN A 111 -7.52 -15.98 -11.77
C GLN A 111 -7.85 -15.52 -13.20
N LEU A 112 -7.55 -16.38 -14.17
CA LEU A 112 -7.57 -16.04 -15.59
C LEU A 112 -8.98 -15.71 -16.12
N ASP A 113 -10.02 -16.35 -15.58
CA ASP A 113 -11.41 -16.07 -15.96
C ASP A 113 -11.79 -14.61 -15.64
N HIS A 114 -11.43 -14.13 -14.45
CA HIS A 114 -11.65 -12.74 -14.04
C HIS A 114 -10.82 -11.77 -14.87
N ALA A 115 -9.56 -12.13 -15.17
CA ALA A 115 -8.72 -11.32 -16.05
C ALA A 115 -9.35 -11.16 -17.44
N VAL A 116 -9.83 -12.25 -18.06
CA VAL A 116 -10.51 -12.23 -19.35
C VAL A 116 -11.73 -11.32 -19.35
N LEU A 117 -12.56 -11.40 -18.31
CA LEU A 117 -13.76 -10.55 -18.19
C LEU A 117 -13.39 -9.05 -18.18
N VAL A 118 -12.41 -8.66 -17.37
CA VAL A 118 -12.00 -7.25 -17.27
C VAL A 118 -11.30 -6.77 -18.55
N LEU A 119 -10.44 -7.59 -19.14
CA LEU A 119 -9.78 -7.25 -20.41
C LEU A 119 -10.78 -7.13 -21.56
N SER A 120 -11.83 -7.96 -21.57
CA SER A 120 -12.88 -7.90 -22.60
C SER A 120 -13.67 -6.59 -22.51
N ASP A 121 -14.07 -6.19 -21.30
CA ASP A 121 -14.75 -4.91 -21.05
C ASP A 121 -13.86 -3.70 -21.43
N LEU A 122 -12.56 -3.76 -21.12
CA LEU A 122 -11.59 -2.74 -21.52
C LEU A 122 -11.38 -2.67 -23.04
N LYS A 123 -11.33 -3.82 -23.72
CA LYS A 123 -11.22 -3.91 -25.18
C LYS A 123 -12.43 -3.26 -25.85
N GLU A 124 -13.63 -3.54 -25.36
CA GLU A 124 -14.87 -2.92 -25.86
C GLU A 124 -14.86 -1.39 -25.68
N LYS A 125 -14.16 -0.89 -24.67
CA LYS A 125 -13.91 0.55 -24.44
C LYS A 125 -12.75 1.13 -25.26
N GLY A 126 -12.15 0.36 -26.16
CA GLY A 126 -11.09 0.83 -27.05
C GLY A 126 -9.68 0.78 -26.45
N SER A 127 -9.45 -0.01 -25.40
CA SER A 127 -8.09 -0.21 -24.87
C SER A 127 -7.27 -1.13 -25.78
N GLY A 128 -6.30 -0.56 -26.51
CA GLY A 128 -5.35 -1.31 -27.33
C GLY A 128 -4.53 -2.32 -26.52
N LYS A 129 -4.09 -1.92 -25.31
CA LYS A 129 -3.39 -2.82 -24.39
C LYS A 129 -4.23 -4.02 -23.97
N ALA A 130 -5.53 -3.83 -23.71
CA ALA A 130 -6.40 -4.93 -23.36
C ALA A 130 -6.60 -5.91 -24.53
N ALA A 131 -6.74 -5.40 -25.75
CA ALA A 131 -6.78 -6.22 -26.97
C ALA A 131 -5.49 -7.06 -27.11
N LEU A 132 -4.31 -6.42 -26.95
CA LEU A 132 -3.02 -7.12 -26.97
C LEU A 132 -2.94 -8.24 -25.92
N LEU A 133 -3.33 -7.95 -24.68
CA LEU A 133 -3.29 -8.93 -23.60
C LEU A 133 -4.25 -10.10 -23.84
N LEU A 134 -5.45 -9.85 -24.38
CA LEU A 134 -6.37 -10.92 -24.79
C LEU A 134 -5.77 -11.78 -25.90
N GLY A 135 -5.13 -11.18 -26.91
CA GLY A 135 -4.43 -11.91 -27.97
C GLY A 135 -3.41 -12.89 -27.40
N GLY A 136 -2.63 -12.46 -26.41
CA GLY A 136 -1.65 -13.32 -25.71
C GLY A 136 -2.27 -14.50 -24.95
N LEU A 137 -3.55 -14.44 -24.55
CA LEU A 137 -4.23 -15.58 -23.93
C LEU A 137 -4.57 -16.67 -24.95
N TYR A 138 -4.75 -16.31 -26.22
CA TYR A 138 -5.02 -17.24 -27.32
C TYR A 138 -3.76 -17.64 -28.10
N ASP A 139 -2.69 -16.86 -28.01
CA ASP A 139 -1.45 -17.09 -28.77
C ASP A 139 -0.78 -18.41 -28.31
N PRO A 140 -0.65 -19.43 -29.18
CA PRO A 140 0.00 -20.70 -28.81
C PRO A 140 1.47 -20.56 -28.41
N LEU A 141 2.15 -19.47 -28.76
CA LEU A 141 3.51 -19.16 -28.33
C LEU A 141 3.57 -18.72 -26.85
N ASP A 142 2.49 -18.11 -26.34
CA ASP A 142 2.39 -17.60 -24.96
C ASP A 142 1.47 -18.46 -24.06
N ALA A 143 0.59 -19.28 -24.64
CA ALA A 143 -0.50 -19.99 -23.96
C ALA A 143 -0.07 -21.10 -22.98
N GLY A 144 1.22 -21.42 -22.88
CA GLY A 144 1.73 -22.55 -22.10
C GLY A 144 1.48 -22.48 -20.57
N GLN A 145 1.19 -21.31 -20.00
CA GLN A 145 0.91 -21.17 -18.55
C GLN A 145 -0.21 -20.17 -18.19
N GLN A 146 -0.67 -19.34 -19.13
CA GLN A 146 -1.52 -18.18 -18.81
C GLN A 146 -2.90 -18.22 -19.47
N THR A 147 -3.35 -19.37 -19.99
CA THR A 147 -4.66 -19.49 -20.65
C THR A 147 -5.69 -20.14 -19.71
N PRO A 148 -6.90 -19.55 -19.54
CA PRO A 148 -7.98 -20.19 -18.79
C PRO A 148 -8.26 -21.60 -19.30
N LYS A 149 -8.63 -22.54 -18.42
CA LYS A 149 -8.88 -23.94 -18.79
C LYS A 149 -9.94 -24.13 -19.88
N HIS A 150 -10.88 -23.18 -19.97
CA HIS A 150 -11.98 -23.21 -20.93
C HIS A 150 -11.64 -22.51 -22.26
N LEU A 151 -10.51 -21.79 -22.32
CA LEU A 151 -10.00 -21.22 -23.56
C LEU A 151 -8.95 -22.16 -24.14
N SER A 152 -9.11 -22.49 -25.41
CA SER A 152 -8.09 -23.22 -26.17
C SER A 152 -7.22 -22.21 -26.92
N PRO A 153 -5.90 -22.43 -27.00
CA PRO A 153 -5.06 -21.66 -27.90
C PRO A 153 -5.63 -21.66 -29.32
N SER A 154 -5.61 -20.50 -29.97
CA SER A 154 -6.21 -20.31 -31.30
C SER A 154 -5.47 -19.20 -32.03
N ILE A 155 -4.74 -19.56 -33.09
CA ILE A 155 -4.03 -18.60 -33.94
C ILE A 155 -5.00 -17.57 -34.53
N LEU A 156 -6.18 -18.01 -34.98
CA LEU A 156 -7.21 -17.13 -35.56
C LEU A 156 -7.62 -16.04 -34.56
N ASN A 157 -7.95 -16.43 -33.32
CA ASN A 157 -8.36 -15.48 -32.28
C ASN A 157 -7.20 -14.55 -31.89
N ALA A 158 -5.99 -15.10 -31.73
CA ALA A 158 -4.81 -14.30 -31.38
C ALA A 158 -4.53 -13.21 -32.44
N VAL A 159 -4.59 -13.57 -33.72
CA VAL A 159 -4.43 -12.61 -34.82
C VAL A 159 -5.52 -11.55 -34.83
N GLU A 160 -6.79 -11.93 -34.63
CA GLU A 160 -7.90 -10.97 -34.54
C GLU A 160 -7.65 -9.91 -33.44
N PHE A 161 -7.27 -10.35 -32.25
CA PHE A 161 -7.00 -9.45 -31.13
C PHE A 161 -5.76 -8.58 -31.34
N TYR A 162 -4.68 -9.14 -31.91
CA TYR A 162 -3.49 -8.35 -32.23
C TYR A 162 -3.74 -7.33 -33.35
N GLN A 163 -4.54 -7.68 -34.36
CA GLN A 163 -4.95 -6.74 -35.39
C GLN A 163 -5.79 -5.60 -34.79
N GLN A 164 -6.74 -5.91 -33.91
CA GLN A 164 -7.50 -4.89 -33.18
C GLN A 164 -6.58 -3.99 -32.35
N ALA A 165 -5.58 -4.56 -31.66
CA ALA A 165 -4.58 -3.80 -30.90
C ALA A 165 -3.76 -2.87 -31.81
N CYS A 166 -3.41 -3.30 -33.02
CA CYS A 166 -2.75 -2.46 -34.02
C CYS A 166 -3.63 -1.29 -34.48
N THR A 167 -4.93 -1.51 -34.74
CA THR A 167 -5.86 -0.41 -35.06
C THR A 167 -5.95 0.62 -33.92
N LEU A 168 -5.78 0.15 -32.68
CA LEU A 168 -5.75 0.98 -31.47
C LEU A 168 -4.36 1.54 -31.13
N LYS A 169 -3.38 1.42 -32.05
CA LYS A 169 -2.01 1.95 -31.94
C LYS A 169 -1.20 1.40 -30.76
N GLU A 170 -1.44 0.17 -30.35
CA GLU A 170 -0.61 -0.51 -29.34
C GLU A 170 0.74 -0.92 -29.96
N PRO A 171 1.89 -0.39 -29.50
CA PRO A 171 3.17 -0.51 -30.19
C PRO A 171 3.71 -1.95 -30.26
N GLU A 172 3.36 -2.79 -29.29
CA GLU A 172 3.82 -4.18 -29.23
C GLU A 172 3.04 -5.11 -30.18
N ALA A 173 1.87 -4.70 -30.67
CA ALA A 173 0.97 -5.58 -31.42
C ALA A 173 1.55 -6.03 -32.77
N ALA A 174 2.23 -5.14 -33.49
CA ALA A 174 2.84 -5.49 -34.78
C ALA A 174 3.94 -6.54 -34.64
N ALA A 175 4.76 -6.45 -33.59
CA ALA A 175 5.81 -7.42 -33.32
C ALA A 175 5.23 -8.80 -32.94
N ARG A 176 4.16 -8.82 -32.13
CA ARG A 176 3.46 -10.07 -31.77
C ARG A 176 2.83 -10.73 -32.98
N LEU A 177 2.15 -9.95 -33.82
CA LEU A 177 1.53 -10.44 -35.05
C LEU A 177 2.59 -10.99 -36.02
N ALA A 178 3.74 -10.32 -36.17
CA ALA A 178 4.83 -10.84 -36.99
C ALA A 178 5.40 -12.17 -36.46
N ALA A 179 5.57 -12.30 -35.14
CA ALA A 179 6.08 -13.52 -34.51
C ALA A 179 5.13 -14.72 -34.68
N LEU A 180 3.82 -14.48 -34.64
CA LEU A 180 2.81 -15.53 -34.76
C LEU A 180 2.71 -16.13 -36.17
N ARG A 181 3.17 -15.40 -37.20
CA ARG A 181 3.05 -15.81 -38.61
C ARG A 181 3.72 -17.15 -38.92
N GLU A 182 4.88 -17.43 -38.35
CA GLU A 182 5.59 -18.68 -38.61
C GLU A 182 4.82 -19.90 -38.08
N SER A 183 4.23 -19.78 -36.88
CA SER A 183 3.36 -20.81 -36.32
C SER A 183 2.11 -21.03 -37.18
N ALA A 184 1.51 -19.94 -37.68
CA ALA A 184 0.34 -20.01 -38.55
C ALA A 184 0.64 -20.77 -39.86
N ILE A 185 1.79 -20.50 -40.49
CA ILE A 185 2.24 -21.21 -41.69
C ILE A 185 2.42 -22.70 -41.41
N LYS A 186 3.15 -23.06 -40.34
CA LYS A 186 3.40 -24.47 -39.97
C LYS A 186 2.10 -25.23 -39.70
N GLU A 187 1.16 -24.62 -38.99
CA GLU A 187 -0.13 -25.24 -38.69
C GLU A 187 -1.00 -25.37 -39.96
N ALA A 188 -0.99 -24.37 -40.85
CA ALA A 188 -1.66 -24.43 -42.15
C ALA A 188 -1.12 -25.58 -43.04
N GLU A 189 0.20 -25.76 -43.07
CA GLU A 189 0.88 -26.84 -43.82
C GLU A 189 0.61 -28.22 -43.22
N SER A 190 0.45 -28.31 -41.90
CA SER A 190 0.20 -29.57 -41.17
C SER A 190 -1.24 -30.08 -41.28
N GLY A 191 -2.05 -29.49 -42.16
CA GLY A 191 -3.45 -29.85 -42.33
C GLY A 191 -4.42 -28.95 -41.58
N GLY A 192 -4.03 -27.72 -41.24
CA GLY A 192 -4.92 -26.70 -40.70
C GLY A 192 -6.16 -26.48 -41.57
N ASP A 193 -7.19 -25.87 -40.97
CA ASP A 193 -8.44 -25.63 -41.68
C ASP A 193 -8.28 -24.62 -42.84
N LYS A 194 -9.34 -24.46 -43.63
CA LYS A 194 -9.33 -23.51 -44.75
C LYS A 194 -9.14 -22.06 -44.26
N LEU A 195 -9.73 -21.68 -43.14
CA LEU A 195 -9.67 -20.32 -42.62
C LEU A 195 -8.23 -19.93 -42.25
N LEU A 196 -7.47 -20.84 -41.66
CA LEU A 196 -6.08 -20.62 -41.32
C LEU A 196 -5.21 -20.47 -42.58
N ARG A 197 -5.44 -21.29 -43.62
CA ARG A 197 -4.77 -21.12 -44.92
C ARG A 197 -5.09 -19.76 -45.56
N ASP A 198 -6.38 -19.42 -45.62
CA ASP A 198 -6.84 -18.13 -46.15
C ASP A 198 -6.23 -16.95 -45.36
N LEU A 199 -6.09 -17.09 -44.03
CA LEU A 199 -5.42 -16.10 -43.18
C LEU A 199 -3.93 -15.96 -43.49
N VAL A 200 -3.22 -17.08 -43.71
CA VAL A 200 -1.79 -17.05 -44.07
C VAL A 200 -1.57 -16.38 -45.42
N ASP A 201 -2.44 -16.65 -46.40
CA ASP A 201 -2.39 -16.04 -47.73
C ASP A 201 -2.69 -14.53 -47.68
N ALA A 202 -3.62 -14.12 -46.83
CA ALA A 202 -4.04 -12.73 -46.64
C ALA A 202 -3.61 -12.18 -45.27
N TRP A 203 -2.34 -12.38 -44.91
CA TRP A 203 -1.83 -12.02 -43.58
C TRP A 203 -2.03 -10.52 -43.27
N PRO A 204 -2.65 -10.17 -42.14
CA PRO A 204 -2.93 -8.78 -41.83
C PRO A 204 -1.66 -7.99 -41.53
N GLU A 205 -1.62 -6.74 -41.98
CA GLU A 205 -0.58 -5.77 -41.65
C GLU A 205 -1.13 -4.73 -40.68
N CYS A 206 -0.28 -4.24 -39.79
CA CYS A 206 -0.64 -3.17 -38.86
C CYS A 206 -0.55 -1.82 -39.59
N PRO A 207 -1.62 -0.99 -39.56
CA PRO A 207 -1.57 0.33 -40.16
C PRO A 207 -0.54 1.19 -39.42
N LEU A 208 0.44 1.69 -40.17
CA LEU A 208 1.48 2.62 -39.69
C LEU A 208 0.91 4.02 -39.39
#